data_AF-A0A956I0D4-F1
#
_entry.id   AF-A0A956I0D4-F1
#
_cell.length_a   1.000
_cell.length_b   1.000
_cell.length_c   1.000
_cell.angle_alpha   90.00
_cell.angle_beta   90.00
_cell.angle_gamma   90.00
#
_symmetry.space_group_name_H-M   'P 1'
#
loop_
_entity.id
_entity.type
_entity.pdbx_description
1 polymer ?
#
loop_
_entity_poly.entity_id
_entity_poly.type
_entity_poly.pdbx_seq_one_letter_code
_entity_poly.pdbx_strand_id
1 'polypeptide(L)'
;VGLVLVDGRTLRVVPARDDRAQLLRIYDAMLEVAATVDEDLTELDAPALERLVGEYLQRQDGIDFAQPGGGWNVGAMCEHVLALIDRDASRWPHATSRESAMLRQYCRAFGIPLPYRTTSAPGEKIAGVLGALKQIAAGERSPSQITVLSDMDDTVDTGALRTTLTLLRAHGHSMSCLLPAPPAAQQLMDAAQTANADGAAKAWARVETERLRRVTEVIRRLGAHAASMRATHRTDVATGHARDSAAA
;
A
#
# COMPACT_ATOMS: atom_id res chain seq x y z
N VAL A 1 -16.65 2.71 11.71
CA VAL A 1 -15.48 1.92 11.21
C VAL A 1 -14.33 2.88 10.93
N GLY A 2 -13.13 2.62 11.42
CA GLY A 2 -11.90 3.37 11.08
C GLY A 2 -11.02 2.61 10.09
N LEU A 3 -9.97 3.26 9.59
CA LEU A 3 -8.97 2.68 8.69
C LEU A 3 -7.56 3.11 9.12
N VAL A 4 -6.62 2.18 9.12
CA VAL A 4 -5.18 2.49 9.23
C VAL A 4 -4.46 1.82 8.08
N LEU A 5 -3.76 2.61 7.28
CA LEU A 5 -2.96 2.15 6.14
C LEU A 5 -1.49 2.20 6.53
N VAL A 6 -0.78 1.12 6.24
CA VAL A 6 0.53 0.82 6.82
C VAL A 6 1.41 0.16 5.78
N ASP A 7 2.69 0.51 5.79
CA ASP A 7 3.76 -0.30 5.21
C ASP A 7 4.91 -0.45 6.23
N GLY A 8 6.10 0.12 5.99
CA GLY A 8 7.14 0.22 7.03
C GLY A 8 6.82 1.17 8.18
N ARG A 9 5.84 2.05 7.95
CA ARG A 9 5.30 3.00 8.92
C ARG A 9 3.81 3.17 8.70
N THR A 10 3.15 3.85 9.64
CA THR A 10 1.76 4.28 9.43
C THR A 10 1.73 5.37 8.37
N LEU A 11 0.99 5.13 7.29
CA LEU A 11 0.86 6.05 6.16
C LEU A 11 -0.34 6.97 6.32
N ARG A 12 -1.49 6.40 6.72
CA ARG A 12 -2.72 7.14 6.95
C ARG A 12 -3.53 6.53 8.08
N VAL A 13 -4.19 7.40 8.84
CA VAL A 13 -5.13 7.03 9.89
C VAL A 13 -6.43 7.80 9.67
N VAL A 14 -7.52 7.04 9.52
CA VAL A 14 -8.89 7.55 9.52
C VAL A 14 -9.55 7.00 10.80
N PRO A 15 -9.68 7.81 11.86
CA PRO A 15 -10.26 7.34 13.11
C PRO A 15 -11.72 6.91 12.92
N ALA A 16 -12.21 6.04 13.80
CA ALA A 16 -13.60 5.63 13.74
C ALA A 16 -14.51 6.81 14.12
N ARG A 17 -15.50 7.10 13.28
CA ARG A 17 -16.51 8.15 13.52
C ARG A 17 -17.86 7.71 12.98
N ASP A 18 -18.91 8.27 13.57
CA ASP A 18 -20.31 8.02 13.22
C ASP A 18 -20.90 9.20 12.44
N ASP A 19 -20.27 9.54 11.31
CA ASP A 19 -20.78 10.58 10.40
C ASP A 19 -20.89 10.08 8.95
N ARG A 20 -21.74 10.76 8.16
CA ARG A 20 -22.01 10.41 6.76
C ARG A 20 -20.79 10.56 5.84
N ALA A 21 -19.80 11.36 6.23
CA ALA A 21 -18.59 11.59 5.45
C ALA A 21 -17.50 10.55 5.72
N GLN A 22 -17.70 9.63 6.68
CA GLN A 22 -16.69 8.66 7.07
C GLN A 22 -16.26 7.77 5.90
N LEU A 23 -17.19 7.33 5.07
CA LEU A 23 -16.88 6.47 3.93
C LEU A 23 -16.02 7.21 2.88
N LEU A 24 -16.32 8.49 2.62
CA LEU A 24 -15.53 9.33 1.73
C LEU A 24 -14.09 9.49 2.25
N ARG A 25 -13.92 9.78 3.55
CA ARG A 25 -12.58 9.87 4.17
C ARG A 25 -11.76 8.59 4.06
N ILE A 26 -12.43 7.43 4.16
CA ILE A 26 -11.80 6.11 3.98
C ILE A 26 -11.34 5.95 2.52
N TYR A 27 -12.20 6.26 1.55
CA TYR A 27 -11.84 6.18 0.13
C TYR A 27 -10.72 7.14 -0.24
N ASP A 28 -10.78 8.39 0.22
CA ASP A 28 -9.73 9.38 -0.04
C ASP A 28 -8.39 8.91 0.51
N ALA A 29 -8.35 8.35 1.72
CA ALA A 29 -7.14 7.80 2.30
C ALA A 29 -6.58 6.62 1.49
N MET A 30 -7.45 5.75 0.97
CA MET A 30 -7.03 4.62 0.12
C MET A 30 -6.48 5.10 -1.23
N LEU A 31 -7.14 6.06 -1.87
CA LEU A 31 -6.70 6.64 -3.14
C LEU A 31 -5.34 7.34 -2.97
N GLU A 32 -5.16 8.06 -1.87
CA GLU A 32 -3.90 8.75 -1.61
C GLU A 32 -2.73 7.79 -1.39
N VAL A 33 -2.94 6.70 -0.67
CA VAL A 33 -1.89 5.68 -0.47
C VAL A 33 -1.60 4.91 -1.77
N ALA A 34 -2.61 4.69 -2.62
CA ALA A 34 -2.40 4.10 -3.94
C ALA A 34 -1.54 4.98 -4.86
N ALA A 35 -1.55 6.30 -4.67
CA ALA A 35 -0.72 7.28 -5.36
C ALA A 35 0.46 7.77 -4.50
N THR A 36 1.03 6.89 -3.66
CA THR A 36 2.17 7.26 -2.83
C THR A 36 3.39 7.57 -3.69
N VAL A 37 4.11 8.61 -3.29
CA VAL A 37 5.35 9.08 -3.93
C VAL A 37 6.47 9.23 -2.90
N ASP A 38 6.25 8.72 -1.68
CA ASP A 38 7.20 8.85 -0.58
C ASP A 38 8.46 8.03 -0.91
N GLU A 39 9.64 8.59 -0.62
CA GLU A 39 10.95 8.03 -1.02
C GLU A 39 11.18 6.61 -0.48
N ASP A 40 10.75 6.35 0.76
CA ASP A 40 10.84 5.05 1.40
C ASP A 40 9.97 3.97 0.75
N LEU A 41 8.99 4.36 -0.09
CA LEU A 41 8.00 3.46 -0.68
C LEU A 41 8.18 3.27 -2.20
N THR A 42 9.12 3.97 -2.81
CA THR A 42 9.35 3.93 -4.27
C THR A 42 10.74 3.41 -4.61
N GLU A 43 10.92 2.81 -5.79
CA GLU A 43 12.23 2.29 -6.22
C GLU A 43 13.20 3.36 -6.74
N LEU A 44 12.73 4.61 -6.92
CA LEU A 44 13.55 5.65 -7.53
C LEU A 44 14.43 6.33 -6.50
N ASP A 45 15.74 6.28 -6.76
CA ASP A 45 16.72 7.16 -6.14
C ASP A 45 16.61 8.59 -6.71
N ALA A 46 17.34 9.53 -6.11
CA ALA A 46 17.30 10.93 -6.51
C ALA A 46 17.69 11.15 -7.99
N PRO A 47 18.79 10.58 -8.53
CA PRO A 47 19.12 10.74 -9.94
C PRO A 47 18.07 10.17 -10.91
N ALA A 48 17.44 9.03 -10.57
CA ALA A 48 16.36 8.47 -11.40
C ALA A 48 15.11 9.35 -11.37
N LEU A 49 14.76 9.92 -10.21
CA LEU A 49 13.66 10.86 -10.05
C LEU A 49 13.90 12.16 -10.84
N GLU A 50 15.10 12.74 -10.72
CA GLU A 50 15.49 13.94 -11.47
C GLU A 50 15.38 13.71 -12.97
N ARG A 51 15.86 12.55 -13.46
CA ARG A 51 15.71 12.18 -14.86
C ARG A 51 14.26 12.04 -15.28
N LEU A 52 13.45 11.33 -14.50
CA LEU A 52 12.04 11.14 -14.81
C LEU A 52 11.30 12.49 -14.92
N VAL A 53 11.50 13.38 -13.95
CA VAL A 53 10.83 14.68 -13.94
C VAL A 53 11.39 15.60 -15.03
N GLY A 54 12.70 15.61 -15.23
CA GLY A 54 13.34 16.41 -16.27
C GLY A 54 12.85 16.03 -17.66
N GLU A 55 12.81 14.73 -17.97
CA GLU A 55 12.27 14.26 -19.25
C GLU A 55 10.77 14.56 -19.40
N TYR A 56 10.01 14.51 -18.29
CA TYR A 56 8.60 14.86 -18.32
C TYR A 56 8.41 16.35 -18.62
N LEU A 57 9.13 17.25 -17.94
CA LEU A 57 9.08 18.69 -18.17
C LEU A 57 9.52 19.05 -19.60
N GLN A 58 10.55 18.39 -20.12
CA GLN A 58 10.98 18.59 -21.50
C GLN A 58 9.90 18.16 -22.50
N ARG A 59 9.28 17.00 -22.28
CA ARG A 59 8.25 16.44 -23.18
C ARG A 59 6.92 17.19 -23.09
N GLN A 60 6.51 17.60 -21.90
CA GLN A 60 5.18 18.17 -21.64
C GLN A 60 5.17 19.70 -21.72
N ASP A 61 6.17 20.36 -21.13
CA ASP A 61 6.23 21.83 -21.04
C ASP A 61 7.15 22.42 -22.12
N GLY A 62 7.94 21.59 -22.81
CA GLY A 62 8.94 22.03 -23.78
C GLY A 62 10.14 22.73 -23.15
N ILE A 63 10.33 22.59 -21.84
CA ILE A 63 11.41 23.25 -21.08
C ILE A 63 12.54 22.26 -20.83
N ASP A 64 13.73 22.61 -21.30
CA ASP A 64 14.92 21.78 -21.14
C ASP A 64 15.79 22.26 -19.98
N PHE A 65 15.94 21.40 -18.97
CA PHE A 65 16.81 21.62 -17.82
C PHE A 65 18.10 20.78 -17.88
N ALA A 66 18.35 20.06 -18.98
CA ALA A 66 19.54 19.26 -19.13
C ALA A 66 20.81 20.13 -19.10
N GLN A 67 21.85 19.65 -18.43
CA GLN A 67 23.13 20.36 -18.34
C GLN A 67 24.13 19.87 -19.38
N PRO A 68 24.99 20.76 -19.92
CA PRO A 68 26.15 20.36 -20.72
C PRO A 68 27.07 19.46 -19.88
N GLY A 69 27.25 18.21 -20.30
CA GLY A 69 28.02 17.21 -19.55
C GLY A 69 27.18 16.10 -18.89
N GLY A 70 25.86 16.17 -19.03
CA GLY A 70 24.91 15.19 -18.49
C GLY A 70 24.34 15.61 -17.13
N GLY A 71 23.18 15.05 -16.80
CA GLY A 71 22.43 15.43 -15.61
C GLY A 71 21.46 16.59 -15.83
N TRP A 72 20.82 17.02 -14.76
CA TRP A 72 19.74 18.00 -14.78
C TRP A 72 20.03 19.16 -13.83
N ASN A 73 19.63 20.37 -14.21
CA ASN A 73 19.68 21.53 -13.33
C ASN A 73 18.54 21.46 -12.30
N VAL A 74 18.77 20.69 -11.24
CA VAL A 74 17.77 20.40 -10.19
C VAL A 74 17.25 21.67 -9.53
N GLY A 75 18.12 22.68 -9.31
CA GLY A 75 17.71 23.95 -8.72
C GLY A 75 16.67 24.68 -9.57
N ALA A 76 16.95 24.84 -10.86
CA ALA A 76 16.02 25.46 -11.81
C ALA A 76 14.73 24.64 -11.99
N MET A 77 14.85 23.30 -12.00
CA MET A 77 13.67 22.41 -12.01
C MET A 77 12.80 22.62 -10.78
N CYS A 78 13.39 22.66 -9.58
CA CYS A 78 12.66 22.87 -8.34
C CYS A 78 11.97 24.23 -8.31
N GLU A 79 12.62 25.29 -8.78
CA GLU A 79 12.01 26.61 -8.91
C GLU A 79 10.78 26.60 -9.83
N HIS A 80 10.89 25.95 -11.00
CA HIS A 80 9.78 25.80 -11.95
C HIS A 80 8.64 24.97 -11.35
N VAL A 81 8.96 23.79 -10.81
CA VAL A 81 8.01 22.89 -10.16
C VAL A 81 7.27 23.59 -9.00
N LEU A 82 7.96 24.39 -8.19
CA LEU A 82 7.37 25.14 -7.08
C LEU A 82 6.36 26.20 -7.52
N ALA A 83 6.39 26.63 -8.78
CA ALA A 83 5.39 27.52 -9.35
C ALA A 83 4.13 26.75 -9.81
N LEU A 84 4.26 25.44 -10.04
CA LEU A 84 3.19 24.58 -10.56
C LEU A 84 2.43 23.81 -9.48
N ILE A 85 3.09 23.48 -8.36
CA ILE A 85 2.47 22.70 -7.28
C ILE A 85 1.77 23.60 -6.26
N ASP A 86 0.74 23.04 -5.61
CA ASP A 86 0.12 23.65 -4.43
C ASP A 86 1.12 23.66 -3.26
N ARG A 87 1.52 24.86 -2.84
CA ARG A 87 2.45 25.06 -1.72
C ARG A 87 1.81 24.80 -0.36
N ASP A 88 0.49 24.95 -0.30
CA ASP A 88 -0.31 24.73 0.90
C ASP A 88 -0.83 23.29 0.98
N ALA A 89 -0.24 22.39 0.17
CA ALA A 89 -0.51 20.98 0.22
C ALA A 89 -0.44 20.47 1.67
N SER A 90 -1.56 19.91 2.13
CA SER A 90 -1.74 19.43 3.51
C SER A 90 -0.72 18.36 3.93
N ARG A 91 -0.04 17.71 2.97
CA ARG A 91 0.99 16.71 3.21
C ARG A 91 2.06 16.75 2.12
N TRP A 92 3.29 17.01 2.54
CA TRP A 92 4.49 16.83 1.72
C TRP A 92 4.96 15.37 1.73
N PRO A 93 5.53 14.87 0.61
CA PRO A 93 6.11 13.54 0.57
C PRO A 93 7.27 13.38 1.57
N HIS A 94 7.42 12.17 2.11
CA HIS A 94 8.61 11.84 2.87
C HIS A 94 9.80 11.69 1.91
N ALA A 95 10.88 12.42 2.16
CA ALA A 95 12.09 12.40 1.34
C ALA A 95 13.31 12.81 2.17
N THR A 96 14.49 12.39 1.72
CA THR A 96 15.77 12.70 2.39
C THR A 96 16.23 14.13 2.15
N SER A 97 15.82 14.75 1.04
CA SER A 97 16.11 16.15 0.69
C SER A 97 14.85 16.94 0.34
N ARG A 98 14.95 18.27 0.41
CA ARG A 98 13.86 19.19 0.07
C ARG A 98 13.55 19.14 -1.43
N GLU A 99 14.57 19.01 -2.24
CA GLU A 99 14.51 18.87 -3.69
C GLU A 99 13.75 17.59 -4.07
N SER A 100 14.12 16.44 -3.47
CA SER A 100 13.42 15.17 -3.65
C SER A 100 11.94 15.29 -3.24
N ALA A 101 11.65 15.94 -2.11
CA ALA A 101 10.26 16.17 -1.68
C ALA A 101 9.45 17.00 -2.70
N MET A 102 10.06 18.03 -3.31
CA MET A 102 9.42 18.87 -4.33
C MET A 102 9.14 18.11 -5.61
N LEU A 103 10.12 17.39 -6.13
CA LEU A 103 9.97 16.60 -7.35
C LEU A 103 8.93 15.49 -7.16
N ARG A 104 8.90 14.84 -5.99
CA ARG A 104 7.85 13.85 -5.65
C ARG A 104 6.47 14.49 -5.55
N GLN A 105 6.38 15.68 -4.95
CA GLN A 105 5.12 16.40 -4.82
C GLN A 105 4.59 16.80 -6.21
N TYR A 106 5.48 17.18 -7.13
CA TYR A 106 5.14 17.39 -8.53
C TYR A 106 4.58 16.12 -9.18
N CYS A 107 5.27 14.99 -9.01
CA CYS A 107 4.77 13.71 -9.53
C CYS A 107 3.37 13.38 -9.00
N ARG A 108 3.11 13.60 -7.72
CA ARG A 108 1.78 13.43 -7.13
C ARG A 108 0.73 14.36 -7.75
N ALA A 109 1.04 15.65 -7.85
CA ALA A 109 0.10 16.66 -8.36
C ALA A 109 -0.27 16.45 -9.84
N PHE A 110 0.68 15.97 -10.64
CA PHE A 110 0.51 15.75 -12.08
C PHE A 110 0.18 14.29 -12.45
N GLY A 111 -0.04 13.42 -11.45
CA GLY A 111 -0.37 12.02 -11.68
C GLY A 111 0.74 11.22 -12.36
N ILE A 112 2.00 11.62 -12.18
CA ILE A 112 3.16 10.90 -12.71
C ILE A 112 3.42 9.70 -11.79
N PRO A 113 3.24 8.46 -12.28
CA PRO A 113 3.38 7.28 -11.43
C PRO A 113 4.84 7.05 -11.05
N LEU A 114 5.09 6.86 -9.76
CA LEU A 114 6.37 6.38 -9.26
C LEU A 114 6.26 4.88 -8.93
N PRO A 115 7.09 4.02 -9.53
CA PRO A 115 7.16 2.60 -9.20
C PRO A 115 7.26 2.35 -7.69
N TYR A 116 6.28 1.61 -7.15
CA TYR A 116 6.29 1.16 -5.77
C TYR A 116 7.40 0.12 -5.55
N ARG A 117 8.03 0.13 -4.39
CA ARG A 117 9.10 -0.81 -4.06
C ARG A 117 8.66 -2.27 -4.12
N THR A 118 9.44 -3.09 -4.82
CA THR A 118 9.21 -4.54 -4.89
C THR A 118 9.74 -5.29 -3.67
N THR A 119 10.66 -4.68 -2.92
CA THR A 119 11.26 -5.28 -1.72
C THR A 119 11.21 -4.30 -0.54
N SER A 120 10.93 -4.83 0.65
CA SER A 120 11.01 -4.11 1.92
C SER A 120 12.14 -4.69 2.76
N ALA A 121 12.72 -3.89 3.66
CA ALA A 121 13.77 -4.39 4.54
C ALA A 121 13.19 -5.42 5.54
N PRO A 122 13.98 -6.43 5.98
CA PRO A 122 13.53 -7.36 7.00
C PRO A 122 13.10 -6.66 8.30
N GLY A 123 11.98 -7.09 8.87
CA GLY A 123 11.30 -6.50 10.01
C GLY A 123 10.45 -5.26 9.72
N GLU A 124 10.53 -4.66 8.53
CA GLU A 124 9.97 -3.33 8.28
C GLU A 124 8.44 -3.34 8.30
N LYS A 125 7.82 -4.28 7.60
CA LYS A 125 6.36 -4.41 7.54
C LYS A 125 5.75 -4.69 8.91
N ILE A 126 6.35 -5.60 9.67
CA ILE A 126 5.88 -5.90 11.02
C ILE A 126 6.07 -4.69 11.94
N ALA A 127 7.17 -3.93 11.83
CA ALA A 127 7.36 -2.71 12.60
C ALA A 127 6.25 -1.68 12.33
N GLY A 128 5.87 -1.48 11.07
CA GLY A 128 4.75 -0.61 10.71
C GLY A 128 3.42 -1.09 11.32
N VAL A 129 3.11 -2.39 11.22
CA VAL A 129 1.90 -2.97 11.80
C VAL A 129 1.87 -2.78 13.32
N LEU A 130 2.98 -3.07 14.01
CA LEU A 130 3.09 -2.88 15.45
C LEU A 130 2.93 -1.42 15.85
N GLY A 131 3.51 -0.49 15.06
CA GLY A 131 3.33 0.94 15.25
C GLY A 131 1.87 1.36 15.16
N ALA A 132 1.16 0.89 14.13
CA ALA A 132 -0.26 1.16 13.94
C ALA A 132 -1.13 0.60 15.08
N LEU A 133 -0.88 -0.65 15.50
CA LEU A 133 -1.60 -1.27 16.61
C LEU A 133 -1.37 -0.52 17.92
N LYS A 134 -0.15 -0.08 18.21
CA LYS A 134 0.16 0.76 19.38
C LYS A 134 -0.55 2.11 19.31
N GLN A 135 -0.60 2.73 18.13
CA GLN A 135 -1.31 3.98 17.92
C GLN A 135 -2.82 3.82 18.17
N ILE A 136 -3.43 2.71 17.70
CA ILE A 136 -4.84 2.39 17.98
C ILE A 136 -5.05 2.21 19.49
N ALA A 137 -4.20 1.40 20.15
CA ALA A 137 -4.29 1.15 21.59
C ALA A 137 -4.20 2.43 22.43
N ALA A 138 -3.39 3.40 22.00
CA ALA A 138 -3.21 4.67 22.69
C ALA A 138 -4.30 5.71 22.35
N GLY A 139 -4.85 5.67 21.15
CA GLY A 139 -5.77 6.69 20.64
C GLY A 139 -7.25 6.38 20.90
N GLU A 140 -7.66 5.11 20.84
CA GLU A 140 -9.05 4.71 20.98
C GLU A 140 -9.37 4.32 22.43
N ARG A 141 -10.29 5.07 23.06
CA ARG A 141 -10.67 4.83 24.45
C ARG A 141 -11.72 3.72 24.60
N SER A 142 -12.42 3.39 23.53
CA SER A 142 -13.48 2.37 23.53
C SER A 142 -12.96 1.03 23.00
N PRO A 143 -13.31 -0.09 23.67
CA PRO A 143 -13.10 -1.43 23.15
C PRO A 143 -13.51 -1.55 21.68
N SER A 144 -12.64 -2.15 20.85
CA SER A 144 -12.82 -2.21 19.41
C SER A 144 -12.34 -3.55 18.86
N GLN A 145 -12.99 -4.02 17.80
CA GLN A 145 -12.50 -5.15 17.00
C GLN A 145 -11.58 -4.63 15.90
N ILE A 146 -10.33 -5.09 15.90
CA ILE A 146 -9.29 -4.68 14.96
C ILE A 146 -9.07 -5.81 13.96
N THR A 147 -9.25 -5.50 12.67
CA THR A 147 -8.97 -6.45 11.59
C THR A 147 -7.72 -6.01 10.84
N VAL A 148 -6.67 -6.83 10.89
CA VAL A 148 -5.43 -6.62 10.14
C VAL A 148 -5.51 -7.40 8.83
N LEU A 149 -5.55 -6.69 7.70
CA LEU A 149 -5.45 -7.29 6.36
C LEU A 149 -4.00 -7.18 5.90
N SER A 150 -3.27 -8.29 5.88
CA SER A 150 -1.86 -8.32 5.50
C SER A 150 -1.45 -9.75 5.18
N ASP A 151 -0.56 -9.96 4.20
CA ASP A 151 0.09 -11.26 4.00
C ASP A 151 0.95 -11.69 5.20
N MET A 152 1.29 -10.75 6.09
CA MET A 152 2.21 -10.92 7.22
C MET A 152 3.52 -11.60 6.80
N ASP A 153 3.93 -11.40 5.54
CA ASP A 153 5.30 -11.69 5.11
C ASP A 153 6.23 -10.87 5.99
N ASP A 154 7.25 -11.53 6.54
CA ASP A 154 8.23 -10.94 7.45
C ASP A 154 7.85 -10.92 8.97
N THR A 155 7.08 -11.89 9.46
CA THR A 155 6.84 -12.08 10.91
C THR A 155 8.06 -12.64 11.64
N VAL A 156 9.17 -11.89 11.67
CA VAL A 156 10.40 -12.31 12.36
C VAL A 156 10.32 -12.06 13.88
N ASP A 157 9.55 -11.04 14.31
CA ASP A 157 9.47 -10.64 15.72
C ASP A 157 8.14 -11.03 16.40
N THR A 158 8.02 -12.31 16.75
CA THR A 158 6.88 -12.81 17.53
C THR A 158 6.80 -12.24 18.96
N GLY A 159 7.92 -11.74 19.50
CA GLY A 159 7.99 -11.17 20.84
C GLY A 159 7.30 -9.80 20.90
N ALA A 160 7.66 -8.89 20.00
CA ALA A 160 7.04 -7.57 19.92
C ALA A 160 5.56 -7.65 19.56
N LEU A 161 5.17 -8.60 18.70
CA LEU A 161 3.77 -8.88 18.38
C LEU A 161 3.00 -9.37 19.61
N ARG A 162 3.57 -10.29 20.40
CA ARG A 162 2.97 -10.74 21.66
C ARG A 162 2.73 -9.58 22.61
N THR A 163 3.75 -8.75 22.84
CA THR A 163 3.66 -7.60 23.75
C THR A 163 2.57 -6.62 23.29
N THR A 164 2.49 -6.36 22.00
CA THR A 164 1.49 -5.45 21.42
C THR A 164 0.07 -6.03 21.53
N LEU A 165 -0.10 -7.34 21.32
CA LEU A 165 -1.40 -8.02 21.52
C LEU A 165 -1.83 -8.02 22.98
N THR A 166 -0.89 -8.21 23.92
CA THR A 166 -1.19 -8.09 25.35
C THR A 166 -1.66 -6.68 25.71
N LEU A 167 -0.99 -5.66 25.18
CA LEU A 167 -1.39 -4.26 25.35
C LEU A 167 -2.81 -4.02 24.81
N LEU A 168 -3.09 -4.46 23.58
CA LEU A 168 -4.42 -4.33 22.98
C LEU A 168 -5.52 -4.97 23.85
N ARG A 169 -5.28 -6.17 24.36
CA ARG A 169 -6.23 -6.85 25.25
C ARG A 169 -6.40 -6.13 26.58
N ALA A 170 -5.32 -5.58 27.14
CA ALA A 170 -5.39 -4.78 28.37
C ALA A 170 -6.29 -3.54 28.20
N HIS A 171 -6.37 -2.99 26.99
CA HIS A 171 -7.28 -1.91 26.61
C HIS A 171 -8.65 -2.39 26.10
N GLY A 172 -8.96 -3.69 26.20
CA GLY A 172 -10.25 -4.26 25.80
C GLY A 172 -10.42 -4.47 24.30
N HIS A 173 -9.38 -4.30 23.48
CA HIS A 173 -9.45 -4.56 22.05
C HIS A 173 -9.28 -6.06 21.73
N SER A 174 -9.93 -6.50 20.66
CA SER A 174 -9.72 -7.82 20.06
C SER A 174 -9.07 -7.66 18.68
N MET A 175 -8.27 -8.64 18.27
CA MET A 175 -7.61 -8.63 16.97
C MET A 175 -7.94 -9.90 16.17
N SER A 176 -8.30 -9.70 14.91
CA SER A 176 -8.32 -10.73 13.87
C SER A 176 -7.39 -10.36 12.73
N CYS A 177 -6.75 -11.36 12.12
CA CYS A 177 -5.92 -11.19 10.94
C CYS A 177 -6.57 -11.90 9.75
N LEU A 178 -6.70 -11.18 8.64
CA LEU A 178 -7.10 -11.70 7.34
C LEU A 178 -5.87 -11.76 6.46
N LEU A 179 -5.46 -12.99 6.13
CA LEU A 179 -4.32 -13.26 5.27
C LEU A 179 -4.83 -13.43 3.83
N PRO A 180 -4.42 -12.60 2.86
CA PRO A 180 -4.76 -12.85 1.46
C PRO A 180 -4.23 -14.24 1.08
N ALA A 181 -5.12 -15.10 0.59
CA ALA A 181 -4.73 -16.36 0.02
C ALA A 181 -4.01 -16.11 -1.31
N PRO A 182 -3.05 -16.97 -1.70
CA PRO A 182 -2.48 -16.90 -3.03
C PRO A 182 -3.57 -16.85 -4.09
N PRO A 183 -3.38 -16.10 -5.19
CA PRO A 183 -4.17 -16.31 -6.39
C PRO A 183 -4.13 -17.80 -6.74
N ALA A 184 -5.26 -18.36 -7.19
CA ALA A 184 -5.32 -19.76 -7.57
C ALA A 184 -4.20 -20.05 -8.58
N ALA A 185 -3.57 -21.22 -8.52
CA ALA A 185 -2.47 -21.59 -9.43
C ALA A 185 -2.81 -21.30 -10.90
N GLN A 186 -4.09 -21.41 -11.28
CA GLN A 186 -4.60 -21.03 -12.59
C GLN A 186 -4.32 -19.57 -12.98
N GLN A 187 -4.51 -18.59 -12.09
CA GLN A 187 -4.25 -17.17 -12.39
C GLN A 187 -2.75 -16.86 -12.58
N LEU A 188 -1.89 -17.61 -11.88
CA LEU A 188 -0.43 -17.54 -12.09
C LEU A 188 -0.01 -18.25 -13.38
N MET A 189 -0.69 -19.34 -13.73
CA MET A 189 -0.48 -20.07 -14.99
C MET A 189 -0.97 -19.28 -16.21
N ASP A 190 -2.09 -18.57 -16.10
CA ASP A 190 -2.61 -17.70 -17.15
C ASP A 190 -1.65 -16.52 -17.42
N ALA A 191 -0.93 -16.07 -16.38
CA ALA A 191 0.13 -15.06 -16.50
C ALA A 191 1.47 -15.62 -17.04
N ALA A 192 1.71 -16.93 -16.95
CA ALA A 192 2.98 -17.56 -17.25
C ALA A 192 2.87 -18.50 -18.47
N GLN A 193 3.11 -17.98 -19.67
CA GLN A 193 2.94 -18.66 -20.97
C GLN A 193 4.01 -19.73 -21.30
N THR A 194 4.44 -20.60 -20.39
CA THR A 194 5.43 -21.67 -20.72
C THR A 194 5.16 -23.00 -20.02
N ALA A 195 5.58 -24.12 -20.63
CA ALA A 195 5.46 -25.46 -20.05
C ALA A 195 6.21 -25.65 -18.70
N ASN A 196 7.20 -24.80 -18.42
CA ASN A 196 7.91 -24.74 -17.13
C ASN A 196 7.12 -23.97 -16.04
N ALA A 197 6.07 -23.24 -16.42
CA ALA A 197 5.25 -22.46 -15.51
C ALA A 197 4.42 -23.33 -14.57
N ASP A 198 3.95 -24.51 -15.01
CA ASP A 198 3.11 -25.38 -14.19
C ASP A 198 3.88 -25.95 -12.98
N GLY A 199 5.13 -26.37 -13.19
CA GLY A 199 6.01 -26.84 -12.13
C GLY A 199 6.36 -25.74 -11.12
N ALA A 200 6.72 -24.55 -11.61
CA ALA A 200 7.04 -23.39 -10.79
C ALA A 200 5.80 -22.88 -10.01
N ALA A 201 4.63 -22.81 -10.65
CA ALA A 201 3.38 -22.40 -10.02
C ALA A 201 2.97 -23.38 -8.91
N LYS A 202 3.09 -24.69 -9.14
CA LYS A 202 2.84 -25.72 -8.11
C LYS A 202 3.82 -25.63 -6.95
N ALA A 203 5.11 -25.43 -7.22
CA ALA A 203 6.13 -25.28 -6.19
C ALA A 203 5.87 -24.03 -5.34
N TRP A 204 5.60 -22.89 -5.99
CA TRP A 204 5.26 -21.64 -5.33
C TRP A 204 3.97 -21.76 -4.49
N ALA A 205 2.90 -22.35 -5.03
CA ALA A 205 1.64 -22.53 -4.30
C ALA A 205 1.82 -23.40 -3.03
N ARG A 206 2.71 -24.40 -3.06
CA ARG A 206 3.06 -25.21 -1.87
C ARG A 206 3.81 -24.38 -0.84
N VAL A 207 4.83 -23.62 -1.26
CA VAL A 207 5.61 -22.74 -0.39
C VAL A 207 4.68 -21.73 0.30
N GLU A 208 3.76 -21.14 -0.47
CA GLU A 208 2.83 -20.13 0.01
C GLU A 208 1.76 -20.71 0.95
N THR A 209 1.25 -21.91 0.65
CA THR A 209 0.32 -22.61 1.56
C THR A 209 0.98 -22.91 2.91
N GLU A 210 2.23 -23.39 2.90
CA GLU A 210 2.97 -23.68 4.12
C GLU A 210 3.32 -22.40 4.89
N ARG A 211 3.64 -21.32 4.18
CA ARG A 211 3.83 -19.99 4.76
C ARG A 211 2.58 -19.51 5.49
N LEU A 212 1.42 -19.50 4.82
CA LEU A 212 0.13 -19.12 5.42
C LEU A 212 -0.22 -19.97 6.63
N ARG A 213 0.04 -21.28 6.58
CA ARG A 213 -0.19 -22.19 7.71
C ARG A 213 0.67 -21.80 8.90
N ARG A 214 1.97 -21.54 8.69
CA ARG A 214 2.90 -21.12 9.75
C ARG A 214 2.48 -19.79 10.39
N VAL A 215 2.17 -18.78 9.57
CA VAL A 215 1.71 -17.47 10.05
C VAL A 215 0.41 -17.60 10.85
N THR A 216 -0.57 -18.36 10.33
CA THR A 216 -1.85 -18.61 11.01
C THR A 216 -1.64 -19.24 12.39
N GLU A 217 -0.78 -20.25 12.48
CA GLU A 217 -0.46 -20.94 13.73
C GLU A 217 0.20 -19.99 14.74
N VAL A 218 1.15 -19.16 14.29
CA VAL A 218 1.80 -18.14 15.13
C VAL A 218 0.77 -17.17 15.69
N ILE A 219 -0.09 -16.59 14.86
CA ILE A 219 -1.11 -15.62 15.30
C ILE A 219 -2.09 -16.25 16.30
N ARG A 220 -2.52 -17.50 16.05
CA ARG A 220 -3.41 -18.24 16.97
C ARG A 220 -2.75 -18.53 18.32
N ARG A 221 -1.48 -18.93 18.33
CA ARG A 221 -0.70 -19.12 19.58
C ARG A 221 -0.53 -17.84 20.38
N LEU A 222 -0.56 -16.69 19.71
CA LEU A 222 -0.56 -15.39 20.37
C LEU A 222 -1.94 -14.97 20.88
N GLY A 223 -2.97 -15.78 20.67
CA GLY A 223 -4.35 -15.60 21.14
C GLY A 223 -5.21 -14.70 20.25
N ALA A 224 -4.85 -14.49 18.99
CA ALA A 224 -5.62 -13.72 18.03
C ALA A 224 -6.28 -14.65 17.00
N HIS A 225 -7.37 -14.18 16.37
CA HIS A 225 -8.01 -14.94 15.30
C HIS A 225 -7.24 -14.76 13.99
N ALA A 226 -7.13 -15.82 13.19
CA ALA A 226 -6.50 -15.77 11.87
C ALA A 226 -7.31 -16.62 10.88
N ALA A 227 -7.59 -16.01 9.72
CA ALA A 227 -8.30 -16.63 8.60
C ALA A 227 -7.64 -16.24 7.27
N SER A 228 -7.66 -17.14 6.29
CA SER A 228 -7.25 -16.83 4.93
C SER A 228 -8.44 -16.37 4.09
N MET A 229 -8.21 -15.36 3.24
CA MET A 229 -9.22 -14.78 2.36
C MET A 229 -8.91 -15.14 0.92
N ARG A 230 -9.79 -15.89 0.25
CA ARG A 230 -9.67 -16.15 -1.19
C ARG A 230 -10.42 -15.06 -1.95
N ALA A 231 -9.76 -14.44 -2.94
CA ALA A 231 -10.45 -13.59 -3.89
C ALA A 231 -11.39 -14.47 -4.74
N THR A 232 -12.70 -14.39 -4.48
CA THR A 232 -13.70 -14.94 -5.40
C THR A 232 -14.00 -13.89 -6.45
N HIS A 233 -13.41 -14.02 -7.64
CA HIS A 233 -13.88 -13.26 -8.80
C HIS A 233 -15.30 -13.73 -9.11
N ARG A 234 -16.28 -12.94 -8.66
CA ARG A 234 -17.67 -13.11 -9.06
C ARG A 234 -17.86 -12.36 -10.37
N THR A 235 -17.53 -13.01 -11.48
CA THR A 235 -17.94 -12.54 -12.82
C THR A 235 -19.42 -12.83 -13.00
N ASP A 236 -20.27 -12.07 -12.29
CA ASP A 236 -21.68 -11.93 -12.68
C ASP A 236 -21.71 -10.87 -13.80
N VAL A 237 -21.23 -11.25 -15.00
CA VAL A 237 -21.64 -10.56 -16.22
C VAL A 237 -23.08 -10.97 -16.44
N ALA A 238 -24.00 -10.11 -16.01
CA ALA A 238 -25.40 -10.20 -16.33
C ALA A 238 -25.54 -10.25 -17.86
N THR A 239 -25.77 -11.46 -18.39
CA THR A 239 -26.35 -11.65 -19.71
C THR A 239 -27.75 -11.08 -19.66
N GLY A 240 -27.88 -9.80 -20.01
CA GLY A 240 -29.17 -9.15 -20.22
C GLY A 240 -29.94 -9.90 -21.29
N HIS A 241 -30.85 -10.77 -20.85
CA HIS A 241 -31.92 -11.30 -21.69
C HIS A 241 -32.76 -10.14 -22.20
N ALA A 242 -32.68 -9.92 -23.51
CA ALA A 242 -33.72 -9.22 -24.25
C ALA A 242 -35.02 -10.00 -24.12
N ARG A 243 -35.93 -9.50 -23.28
CA ARG A 243 -37.36 -9.78 -23.36
C ARG A 243 -38.13 -8.47 -23.23
N ASP A 244 -39.11 -8.38 -24.12
CA ASP A 244 -40.31 -7.53 -24.06
C ASP A 244 -40.20 -6.07 -24.54
N SER A 245 -40.30 -5.92 -25.87
CA SER A 245 -41.02 -4.79 -26.48
C SER A 245 -41.71 -5.25 -27.77
N ALA A 246 -42.91 -5.83 -27.63
CA ALA A 246 -43.90 -5.92 -28.71
C ALA A 246 -45.30 -6.08 -28.08
N ALA A 247 -45.84 -4.98 -27.56
CA ALA A 247 -47.26 -4.79 -27.31
C ALA A 247 -47.58 -3.29 -27.28
N ALA A 248 -47.83 -2.73 -28.46
CA ALA A 248 -48.76 -1.64 -28.76
C ALA A 248 -48.72 -1.39 -30.27
#